data_AF-A0A6P7RDK1-F1
#
_entry.id   AF-A0A6P7RDK1-F1
#
_cell.length_a   1.000
_cell.length_b   1.000
_cell.length_c   1.000
_cell.angle_alpha   90.00
_cell.angle_beta   90.00
_cell.angle_gamma   90.00
#
_symmetry.space_group_name_H-M   'P 1'
#
loop_
_entity.id
_entity.type
_entity.pdbx_description
1 polymer ?
#
loop_
_entity_poly.entity_id
_entity_poly.type
_entity_poly.pdbx_seq_one_letter_code
_entity_poly.pdbx_strand_id
1 'polypeptide(L)'
;MLYEELLQVKAPIGRGPRVDLDTAHVFCQWQSCLQMGLYLNQLLSTPLPEPNLTWLYNGSLVHGLCQQLLGSSSVESLLSLCPEAKQLYEHLFNATKSYAPAELFLPKTKSKSKKRRQKKKVASLGTTADAKHWYDRSNRFGLLMPESLEEHVENSDLD
;
A
#
# COMPACT_ATOMS: atom_id res chain seq x y z
N MET A 1 23.12 -1.36 -12.91
CA MET A 1 23.76 -0.43 -11.94
C MET A 1 22.82 -0.07 -10.81
N LEU A 2 21.65 0.57 -11.05
CA LEU A 2 20.71 0.94 -9.97
C LEU A 2 20.31 -0.23 -9.03
N TYR A 3 20.00 -1.41 -9.57
CA TYR A 3 19.61 -2.55 -8.73
C TYR A 3 20.69 -2.99 -7.73
N GLU A 4 21.95 -3.05 -8.17
CA GLU A 4 23.09 -3.43 -7.31
C GLU A 4 23.32 -2.40 -6.20
N GLU A 5 23.07 -1.12 -6.48
CA GLU A 5 23.12 -0.05 -5.47
C GLU A 5 21.97 -0.18 -4.47
N LEU A 6 20.74 -0.46 -4.94
CA LEU A 6 19.60 -0.68 -4.06
C LEU A 6 19.79 -1.90 -3.16
N LEU A 7 20.49 -2.94 -3.62
CA LEU A 7 20.81 -4.11 -2.81
C LEU A 7 21.66 -3.78 -1.57
N GLN A 8 22.42 -2.67 -1.58
CA GLN A 8 23.16 -2.22 -0.38
C GLN A 8 22.25 -1.83 0.78
N VAL A 9 20.99 -1.51 0.49
CA VAL A 9 19.97 -1.12 1.47
C VAL A 9 19.16 -2.35 1.95
N LYS A 10 19.40 -3.54 1.39
CA LYS A 10 18.67 -4.75 1.75
C LYS A 10 18.75 -4.98 3.25
N ALA A 11 17.58 -5.12 3.91
CA ALA A 11 17.53 -5.33 5.34
C ALA A 11 18.31 -6.60 5.73
N PRO A 12 19.18 -6.55 6.75
CA PRO A 12 20.00 -7.69 7.12
C PRO A 12 19.12 -8.86 7.58
N ILE A 13 19.36 -10.04 7.02
CA ILE A 13 18.74 -11.30 7.43
C ILE A 13 19.48 -11.79 8.68
N GLY A 14 19.27 -11.12 9.82
CA GLY A 14 19.98 -11.49 11.05
C GLY A 14 19.62 -10.60 12.23
N ARG A 15 18.97 -11.20 13.24
CA ARG A 15 18.44 -10.57 14.47
C ARG A 15 17.36 -9.52 14.17
N GLY A 16 16.19 -10.04 13.80
CA GLY A 16 15.10 -9.32 13.15
C GLY A 16 14.61 -8.07 13.92
N PRO A 17 14.73 -6.87 13.32
CA PRO A 17 13.71 -5.85 13.53
C PRO A 17 12.35 -6.48 13.25
N ARG A 18 11.33 -6.20 14.07
CA ARG A 18 9.96 -6.64 13.78
C ARG A 18 9.64 -6.17 12.36
N VAL A 19 9.24 -7.11 11.50
CA VAL A 19 8.75 -6.79 10.15
C VAL A 19 7.67 -5.73 10.28
N ASP A 20 7.85 -4.62 9.56
CA ASP A 20 6.85 -3.55 9.59
C ASP A 20 5.59 -4.02 8.86
N LEU A 21 4.56 -4.35 9.64
CA LEU A 21 3.36 -4.98 9.12
C LEU A 21 2.64 -4.09 8.09
N ASP A 22 2.66 -2.77 8.28
CA ASP A 22 2.09 -1.80 7.34
C ASP A 22 2.81 -1.87 5.98
N THR A 23 4.15 -1.83 5.98
CA THR A 23 4.95 -1.98 4.75
C THR A 23 4.70 -3.33 4.07
N ALA A 24 4.63 -4.42 4.85
CA ALA A 24 4.38 -5.76 4.30
C ALA A 24 3.01 -5.84 3.62
N HIS A 25 1.96 -5.28 4.24
CA HIS A 25 0.62 -5.26 3.64
C HIS A 25 0.56 -4.44 2.35
N VAL A 26 1.12 -3.23 2.35
CA VAL A 26 1.16 -2.37 1.16
C VAL A 26 1.95 -3.05 0.04
N PHE A 27 3.05 -3.72 0.39
CA PHE A 27 3.83 -4.48 -0.57
C PHE A 27 3.02 -5.63 -1.17
N CYS A 28 2.32 -6.43 -0.37
CA CYS A 28 1.45 -7.50 -0.89
C CYS A 28 0.36 -6.96 -1.82
N GLN A 29 -0.27 -5.84 -1.49
CA GLN A 29 -1.27 -5.20 -2.35
C GLN A 29 -0.67 -4.79 -3.70
N TRP A 30 0.49 -4.15 -3.68
CA TRP A 30 1.21 -3.79 -4.90
C TRP A 30 1.59 -5.03 -5.74
N GLN A 31 2.05 -6.11 -5.11
CA GLN A 31 2.34 -7.38 -5.79
C GLN A 31 1.11 -7.96 -6.47
N SER A 32 -0.05 -7.96 -5.80
CA SER A 32 -1.31 -8.43 -6.39
C SER A 32 -1.73 -7.61 -7.60
N CYS A 33 -1.62 -6.26 -7.54
CA CYS A 33 -1.91 -5.40 -8.68
C CYS A 33 -0.97 -5.67 -9.86
N LEU A 34 0.32 -5.81 -9.60
CA LEU A 34 1.32 -6.05 -10.63
C LEU A 34 1.15 -7.43 -11.28
N GLN A 35 0.81 -8.45 -10.50
CA GLN A 35 0.51 -9.78 -10.99
C GLN A 35 -0.65 -9.77 -12.01
N MET A 36 -1.69 -8.96 -11.79
CA MET A 36 -2.76 -8.80 -12.77
C MET A 36 -2.26 -8.13 -14.06
N GLY A 37 -1.37 -7.15 -13.96
CA GLY A 37 -0.71 -6.54 -15.12
C GLY A 37 0.13 -7.53 -15.93
N LEU A 38 0.81 -8.47 -15.27
CA LEU A 38 1.57 -9.53 -15.94
C LEU A 38 0.64 -10.48 -16.69
N TYR A 39 -0.47 -10.90 -16.09
CA TYR A 39 -1.47 -11.72 -16.78
C TYR A 39 -2.06 -11.02 -17.99
N LEU A 40 -2.33 -9.71 -17.88
CA LEU A 40 -2.79 -8.91 -19.02
C LEU A 40 -1.73 -8.86 -20.13
N ASN A 41 -0.46 -8.65 -19.78
CA ASN A 41 0.64 -8.67 -20.75
C ASN A 41 0.68 -10.02 -21.49
N GLN A 42 0.55 -11.14 -20.78
CA GLN A 42 0.53 -12.48 -21.38
C GLN A 42 -0.69 -12.70 -22.29
N LEU A 43 -1.88 -12.27 -21.85
CA LEU A 43 -3.10 -12.35 -22.65
C LEU A 43 -2.98 -11.57 -23.97
N LEU A 44 -2.28 -10.44 -23.95
CA LEU A 44 -2.03 -9.60 -25.13
C LEU A 44 -0.86 -10.10 -25.99
N SER A 45 -0.41 -11.35 -25.81
CA SER A 45 0.74 -11.93 -26.52
C SER A 45 2.07 -11.21 -26.23
N THR A 46 2.27 -10.79 -24.97
CA THR A 46 3.53 -10.24 -24.44
C THR A 46 4.08 -9.03 -25.21
N PRO A 47 3.31 -7.94 -25.36
CA PRO A 47 3.78 -6.72 -26.02
C PRO A 47 4.90 -6.02 -25.24
N LEU A 48 5.02 -6.28 -23.92
CA LEU A 48 6.07 -5.75 -23.06
C LEU A 48 7.00 -6.88 -22.58
N PRO A 49 8.30 -6.58 -22.36
CA PRO A 49 9.24 -7.54 -21.81
C PRO A 49 8.86 -7.94 -20.38
N GLU A 50 8.94 -9.23 -20.06
CA GLU A 50 8.67 -9.72 -18.71
C GLU A 50 9.77 -9.27 -17.73
N PRO A 51 9.40 -8.73 -16.55
CA PRO A 51 10.37 -8.32 -15.55
C PRO A 51 10.94 -9.51 -14.76
N ASN A 52 12.13 -9.33 -14.17
CA ASN A 52 12.70 -10.31 -13.24
C ASN A 52 11.94 -10.29 -11.90
N LEU A 53 11.07 -11.28 -11.68
CA LEU A 53 10.22 -11.36 -10.48
C LEU A 53 11.01 -11.54 -9.18
N THR A 54 12.17 -12.22 -9.21
CA THR A 54 13.01 -12.41 -8.02
C THR A 54 13.54 -11.08 -7.50
N TRP A 55 13.85 -10.16 -8.41
CA TRP A 55 14.30 -8.82 -8.06
C TRP A 55 13.12 -7.95 -7.59
N LEU A 56 12.01 -8.05 -8.30
CA LEU A 56 10.81 -7.24 -8.09
C LEU A 56 10.07 -7.58 -6.79
N TYR A 57 10.00 -8.87 -6.43
CA TYR A 57 9.31 -9.39 -5.25
C TYR A 57 10.26 -9.61 -4.06
N ASN A 58 11.34 -8.83 -3.98
CA ASN A 58 12.31 -8.89 -2.90
C ASN A 58 11.83 -8.08 -1.68
N GLY A 59 11.10 -8.73 -0.78
CA GLY A 59 10.56 -8.08 0.43
C GLY A 59 11.62 -7.47 1.35
N SER A 60 12.79 -8.12 1.51
CA SER A 60 13.88 -7.59 2.33
C SER A 60 14.46 -6.29 1.76
N LEU A 61 14.50 -6.17 0.43
CA LEU A 61 14.90 -4.95 -0.25
C LEU A 61 13.88 -3.84 0.01
N VAL A 62 12.60 -4.12 -0.23
CA VAL A 62 11.51 -3.14 -0.03
C VAL A 62 11.47 -2.61 1.39
N HIS A 63 11.58 -3.50 2.39
CA HIS A 63 11.63 -3.09 3.80
C HIS A 63 12.83 -2.21 4.12
N GLY A 64 14.00 -2.51 3.55
CA GLY A 64 15.20 -1.69 3.70
C GLY A 64 15.00 -0.29 3.10
N LEU A 65 14.48 -0.22 1.87
CA LEU A 65 14.18 1.03 1.18
C LEU A 65 13.14 1.86 1.93
N CYS A 66 12.04 1.25 2.40
CA CYS A 66 11.03 1.96 3.19
C CYS A 66 11.62 2.52 4.49
N GLN A 67 12.48 1.77 5.19
CA GLN A 67 13.18 2.28 6.39
C GLN A 67 14.10 3.46 6.06
N GLN A 68 14.85 3.37 4.97
CA GLN A 68 15.72 4.46 4.52
C GLN A 68 14.91 5.69 4.14
N LEU A 69 13.81 5.54 3.38
CA LEU A 69 12.94 6.65 2.99
C LEU A 69 12.20 7.28 4.17
N LEU A 70 11.88 6.52 5.21
CA LEU A 70 11.27 7.05 6.43
C LEU A 70 12.31 7.70 7.36
N GLY A 71 13.59 7.30 7.27
CA GLY A 71 14.69 7.80 8.10
C GLY A 71 15.55 8.90 7.45
N SER A 72 15.51 9.06 6.13
CA SER A 72 16.26 10.06 5.35
C SER A 72 15.33 11.04 4.64
N SER A 73 15.85 12.19 4.19
CA SER A 73 15.01 13.34 3.83
C SER A 73 14.51 13.41 2.39
N SER A 74 14.84 12.49 1.47
CA SER A 74 14.26 12.58 0.11
C SER A 74 14.46 11.34 -0.78
N VAL A 75 13.39 10.92 -1.47
CA VAL A 75 13.43 9.96 -2.60
C VAL A 75 14.39 10.43 -3.69
N GLU A 76 14.53 11.74 -3.87
CA GLU A 76 15.43 12.33 -4.87
C GLU A 76 16.90 12.01 -4.59
N SER A 77 17.27 11.85 -3.31
CA SER A 77 18.64 11.50 -2.94
C SER A 77 18.96 10.04 -3.30
N LEU A 78 17.99 9.14 -3.12
CA LEU A 78 18.11 7.72 -3.48
C LEU A 78 18.21 7.52 -4.99
N LEU A 79 17.42 8.27 -5.76
CA LEU A 79 17.39 8.18 -7.22
C LEU A 79 18.45 9.03 -7.92
N SER A 80 19.17 9.90 -7.19
CA SER A 80 20.22 10.76 -7.75
C SER A 80 21.34 9.98 -8.47
N LEU A 81 21.56 8.73 -8.09
CA LEU A 81 22.52 7.80 -8.71
C LEU A 81 22.13 7.35 -10.12
N CYS A 82 20.87 7.55 -10.53
CA CYS A 82 20.37 7.21 -11.86
C CYS A 82 19.35 8.26 -12.34
N PRO A 83 19.79 9.26 -13.12
CA PRO A 83 18.93 10.33 -13.63
C PRO A 83 17.70 9.84 -14.37
N GLU A 84 17.80 8.73 -15.11
CA GLU A 84 16.70 8.13 -15.85
C GLU A 84 15.62 7.58 -14.91
N ALA A 85 16.03 6.90 -13.83
CA ALA A 85 15.11 6.40 -12.82
C ALA A 85 14.43 7.54 -12.07
N LYS A 86 15.17 8.62 -11.78
CA LYS A 86 14.64 9.83 -11.19
C LYS A 86 13.56 10.48 -12.08
N GLN A 87 13.87 10.68 -13.35
CA GLN A 87 12.91 11.23 -14.31
C GLN A 87 11.67 10.36 -14.44
N LEU A 88 11.82 9.03 -14.51
CA LEU A 88 10.69 8.13 -14.58
C LEU A 88 9.81 8.23 -13.32
N TYR A 89 10.42 8.29 -12.13
CA TYR A 89 9.71 8.51 -10.88
C TYR A 89 8.91 9.81 -10.91
N GLU A 90 9.55 10.93 -11.28
CA GLU A 90 8.88 12.24 -11.36
C GLU A 90 7.70 12.21 -12.33
N HIS A 91 7.85 11.62 -13.53
CA HIS A 91 6.77 11.51 -14.51
C HIS A 91 5.60 10.67 -13.97
N LEU A 92 5.88 9.48 -13.43
CA LEU A 92 4.83 8.60 -12.89
C LEU A 92 4.15 9.23 -11.67
N PHE A 93 4.93 9.83 -10.78
CA PHE A 93 4.40 10.50 -9.60
C PHE A 93 3.51 11.68 -10.00
N ASN A 94 3.95 12.54 -10.91
CA ASN A 94 3.16 13.68 -11.38
C ASN A 94 1.88 13.24 -12.12
N ALA A 95 1.96 12.19 -12.93
CA ALA A 95 0.79 11.64 -13.62
C ALA A 95 -0.24 11.10 -12.61
N THR A 96 0.21 10.33 -11.62
CA THR A 96 -0.67 9.69 -10.64
C THR A 96 -1.18 10.63 -9.56
N LYS A 97 -0.44 11.69 -9.22
CA LYS A 97 -0.78 12.65 -8.17
C LYS A 97 -2.15 13.30 -8.37
N SER A 98 -2.54 13.57 -9.62
CA SER A 98 -3.83 14.19 -9.93
C SER A 98 -5.04 13.25 -9.72
N TYR A 99 -4.82 11.94 -9.72
CA TYR A 99 -5.86 10.92 -9.56
C TYR A 99 -5.89 10.30 -8.16
N ALA A 100 -4.92 10.65 -7.32
CA ALA A 100 -4.81 10.15 -5.95
C ALA A 100 -5.47 11.14 -4.97
N PRO A 101 -6.33 10.67 -4.05
CA PRO A 101 -6.87 11.47 -2.96
C PRO A 101 -5.75 12.18 -2.19
N ALA A 102 -5.94 13.47 -1.88
CA ALA A 102 -4.93 14.30 -1.20
C ALA A 102 -4.54 13.72 0.18
N GLU A 103 -5.46 12.98 0.79
CA GLU A 103 -5.32 12.28 2.06
C GLU A 103 -4.23 11.21 2.03
N LEU A 104 -3.90 10.66 0.85
CA LEU A 104 -2.81 9.70 0.70
C LEU A 104 -1.43 10.32 0.87
N PHE A 105 -1.31 11.63 0.66
CA PHE A 105 -0.06 12.38 0.78
C PHE A 105 0.11 13.07 2.14
N LEU A 106 -0.92 13.05 2.98
CA LEU A 106 -0.85 13.62 4.32
C LEU A 106 -0.09 12.68 5.27
N PRO A 107 0.82 13.21 6.12
CA PRO A 107 1.48 12.41 7.14
C PRO A 107 0.43 11.83 8.10
N LYS A 108 0.48 10.52 8.37
CA LYS A 108 -0.44 9.83 9.28
C LYS A 108 -0.48 10.56 10.63
N THR A 109 -1.54 11.33 10.91
CA THR A 109 -1.83 11.78 12.27
C THR A 109 -2.14 10.54 13.09
N LYS A 110 -1.27 10.23 14.06
CA LYS A 110 -1.49 9.14 15.02
C LYS A 110 -2.79 9.42 15.77
N SER A 111 -3.91 8.89 15.31
CA SER A 111 -5.16 8.93 16.06
C SER A 111 -4.93 8.13 17.34
N LYS A 112 -4.79 8.84 18.46
CA LYS A 112 -4.77 8.25 19.80
C LYS A 112 -6.16 7.67 20.07
N SER A 113 -6.46 6.48 19.54
CA SER A 113 -7.66 5.77 19.93
C SER A 113 -7.48 5.32 21.38
N LYS A 114 -7.99 6.13 22.32
CA LYS A 114 -8.12 5.79 23.74
C LYS A 114 -8.86 4.44 23.82
N LYS A 115 -8.12 3.38 24.13
CA LYS A 115 -8.66 2.04 24.36
C LYS A 115 -9.46 2.05 25.66
N ARG A 116 -10.72 2.49 25.60
CA ARG A 116 -11.65 2.44 26.73
C ARG A 116 -12.10 0.98 26.90
N ARG A 117 -11.35 0.20 27.70
CA ARG A 117 -11.76 -1.15 28.13
C ARG A 117 -13.07 -1.04 28.91
N GLN A 118 -14.20 -1.26 28.26
CA GLN A 118 -15.42 -1.57 28.99
C GLN A 118 -15.40 -3.06 29.35
N LYS A 119 -15.26 -3.30 30.65
CA LYS A 119 -15.37 -4.61 31.27
C LYS A 119 -16.87 -4.90 31.37
N LYS A 120 -17.44 -5.71 30.48
CA LYS A 120 -18.78 -6.28 30.67
C LYS A 120 -18.70 -7.79 30.53
N LYS A 121 -18.73 -8.47 31.68
CA LYS A 121 -19.15 -9.87 31.76
C LYS A 121 -20.62 -9.92 31.37
N VAL A 122 -21.01 -10.88 30.53
CA VAL A 122 -22.19 -11.76 30.64
C VAL A 122 -22.24 -12.63 29.38
N ALA A 123 -22.69 -13.86 29.57
CA ALA A 123 -22.63 -14.99 28.66
C ALA A 123 -23.63 -14.94 27.48
N SER A 124 -23.41 -15.91 26.57
CA SER A 124 -24.32 -16.52 25.59
C SER A 124 -24.67 -15.81 24.29
N LEU A 125 -24.28 -16.50 23.20
CA LEU A 125 -25.04 -16.80 21.99
C LEU A 125 -25.28 -15.68 20.96
N GLY A 126 -24.70 -15.86 19.77
CA GLY A 126 -25.37 -15.51 18.52
C GLY A 126 -24.82 -14.32 17.74
N THR A 127 -24.27 -14.66 16.57
CA THR A 127 -24.57 -14.02 15.27
C THR A 127 -23.87 -12.69 14.92
N THR A 128 -22.96 -12.81 13.95
CA THR A 128 -22.62 -11.85 12.89
C THR A 128 -22.54 -10.38 13.29
N ALA A 129 -21.46 -10.00 13.95
CA ALA A 129 -20.97 -8.64 13.84
C ALA A 129 -19.47 -8.69 13.64
N ASP A 130 -18.98 -7.82 12.76
CA ASP A 130 -17.62 -7.32 12.76
C ASP A 130 -16.61 -7.91 11.75
N ALA A 131 -17.05 -8.08 10.50
CA ALA A 131 -16.12 -8.05 9.37
C ALA A 131 -15.72 -6.61 8.96
N LYS A 132 -16.44 -5.57 9.43
CA LYS A 132 -16.21 -4.17 9.04
C LYS A 132 -15.04 -3.49 9.78
N HIS A 133 -14.74 -3.86 11.04
CA HIS A 133 -13.70 -3.18 11.82
C HIS A 133 -12.26 -3.54 11.42
N TRP A 134 -12.03 -4.66 10.72
CA TRP A 134 -10.67 -5.11 10.38
C TRP A 134 -10.07 -4.44 9.14
N TYR A 135 -10.91 -3.96 8.21
CA TYR A 135 -10.43 -3.36 6.95
C TYR A 135 -10.13 -1.86 7.06
N ASP A 136 -10.72 -1.17 8.04
CA ASP A 136 -10.69 0.29 8.11
C ASP A 136 -9.32 0.86 8.55
N ARG A 137 -8.54 0.11 9.34
CA ARG A 137 -7.33 0.68 9.96
C ARG A 137 -6.06 0.56 9.12
N SER A 138 -6.03 -0.31 8.12
CA SER A 138 -4.79 -0.67 7.41
C SER A 138 -4.83 -0.45 5.90
N ASN A 139 -6.02 -0.39 5.29
CA ASN A 139 -6.14 -0.29 3.84
C ASN A 139 -6.24 1.16 3.36
N ARG A 140 -5.08 1.79 3.07
CA ARG A 140 -5.04 3.15 2.50
C ARG A 140 -5.75 3.27 1.15
N PHE A 141 -5.88 2.17 0.40
CA PHE A 141 -6.61 2.15 -0.87
C PHE A 141 -8.13 2.08 -0.70
N GLY A 142 -8.64 1.97 0.54
CA GLY A 142 -10.08 2.14 0.81
C GLY A 142 -10.61 3.50 0.35
N LEU A 143 -9.75 4.53 0.32
CA LEU A 143 -10.06 5.87 -0.21
C LEU A 143 -10.29 5.90 -1.73
N LEU A 144 -9.86 4.87 -2.46
CA LEU A 144 -10.10 4.75 -3.90
C LEU A 144 -11.39 4.00 -4.21
N MET A 145 -12.01 3.38 -3.21
CA MET A 145 -13.32 2.75 -3.39
C MET A 145 -14.36 3.87 -3.41
N PRO A 146 -15.18 3.99 -4.46
CA PRO A 146 -16.36 4.83 -4.40
C PRO A 146 -17.17 4.34 -3.20
N GLU A 147 -17.46 5.21 -2.25
CA GLU A 147 -18.47 4.91 -1.23
C GLU A 147 -19.71 4.46 -1.99
N SER A 148 -20.16 3.22 -1.71
CA SER A 148 -21.36 2.66 -2.32
C SER A 148 -22.50 3.64 -2.06
N LEU A 149 -22.87 4.37 -3.11
CA LEU A 149 -24.01 5.27 -3.15
C LEU A 149 -25.29 4.44 -2.98
N GLU A 150 -25.60 4.09 -1.74
CA GLU A 150 -26.91 3.59 -1.33
C GLU A 150 -27.38 4.47 -0.16
N GLU A 151 -27.60 5.75 -0.47
CA GLU A 151 -28.62 6.50 0.24
C GLU A 151 -29.95 5.86 -0.14
N HIS A 152 -30.55 5.13 0.81
CA HIS A 152 -31.97 4.78 0.78
C HIS A 152 -32.80 6.07 0.72
N VAL A 153 -33.07 6.55 -0.50
CA VAL A 153 -34.25 7.37 -0.78
C VAL A 153 -35.38 6.39 -1.04
N GLU A 154 -36.01 5.91 0.04
CA GLU A 154 -37.31 5.24 -0.05
C GLU A 154 -38.37 6.31 -0.35
N ASN A 155 -38.71 6.39 -1.64
CA ASN A 155 -40.04 6.64 -2.21
C ASN A 155 -40.98 7.58 -1.43
N SER A 156 -40.97 8.85 -1.80
CA SER A 156 -42.21 9.63 -1.83
C SER A 156 -42.86 9.43 -3.19
N ASP A 157 -43.99 8.72 -3.21
CA ASP A 157 -45.19 8.96 -4.02
C ASP A 157 -45.92 7.63 -4.25
N LEU A 158 -47.13 7.52 -3.68
CA LEU A 158 -48.33 6.96 -4.31
C LEU A 158 -49.55 7.20 -3.39
N ASP A 159 -50.43 8.07 -3.92
CA ASP A 159 -51.84 8.40 -3.58
C ASP A 159 -52.19 9.15 -2.28
#